data_AF-A0A6B0Y1H5-F1
#
_entry.id   AF-A0A6B0Y1H5-F1
#
_cell.length_a   1.000
_cell.length_b   1.000
_cell.length_c   1.000
_cell.angle_alpha   90.00
_cell.angle_beta   90.00
_cell.angle_gamma   90.00
#
_symmetry.space_group_name_H-M   'P 1'
#
loop_
_entity.id
_entity.type
_entity.pdbx_description
1 polymer ?
#
loop_
_entity_poly.entity_id
_entity_poly.type
_entity_poly.pdbx_seq_one_letter_code
_entity_poly.pdbx_strand_id
1 'polypeptide(L)'
;MSKWRPMHDAQPDRVFGWIIGILSVLLVGLTLYTAYFGVFPDGLQRSGHLLLVIALVYVVAFRASMETEGRAGLLLTLQRLWILVVVAAGVIATGHHILNFDAINDRWGEITDLEIFLAVILMAVLFDACRRTVGWPIVILASIFLAYGLFGAFLPDGLAHRGYSLKRVTAQLYLGGGGIFGTPLGVSATFVTGVVVLGALLEKTGAGQVLMDFATGLTGRLRGGPAKAAVVGSSLMGMISGTAVANVLTTGPISI
;
A
#
# COMPACT_ATOMS: atom_id res chain seq x y z
N MET A 1 37.06 -22.41 12.82
CA MET A 1 37.20 -22.45 11.35
C MET A 1 36.06 -21.62 10.76
N SER A 2 36.32 -20.35 10.47
CA SER A 2 35.34 -19.43 9.90
C SER A 2 35.12 -19.78 8.42
N LYS A 3 33.87 -20.06 8.06
CA LYS A 3 33.48 -20.16 6.64
C LYS A 3 33.57 -18.78 6.03
N TRP A 4 34.65 -18.56 5.29
CA TRP A 4 34.80 -17.52 4.29
C TRP A 4 33.58 -17.58 3.34
N ARG A 5 32.72 -16.56 3.38
CA ARG A 5 31.71 -16.29 2.34
C ARG A 5 32.42 -15.50 1.23
N PRO A 6 32.46 -15.97 -0.03
CA PRO A 6 33.08 -15.21 -1.10
C PRO A 6 32.32 -13.91 -1.35
N MET A 7 33.05 -12.79 -1.50
CA MET A 7 32.52 -11.43 -1.66
C MET A 7 31.90 -11.13 -3.05
N HIS A 8 31.43 -12.14 -3.77
CA HIS A 8 30.90 -11.97 -5.14
C HIS A 8 29.38 -11.79 -5.25
N ASP A 9 28.63 -11.87 -4.14
CA ASP A 9 27.15 -11.80 -4.15
C ASP A 9 26.55 -10.45 -3.68
N ALA A 10 27.38 -9.42 -3.42
CA ALA A 10 26.92 -8.16 -2.78
C ALA A 10 26.34 -7.08 -3.74
N GLN A 11 26.37 -7.29 -5.06
CA GLN A 11 25.93 -6.28 -6.04
C GLN A 11 24.41 -6.16 -6.21
N PRO A 12 23.62 -7.25 -6.38
CA PRO A 12 22.18 -7.13 -6.60
C PRO A 12 21.46 -6.50 -5.39
N ASP A 13 21.91 -6.79 -4.16
CA ASP A 13 21.33 -6.23 -2.93
C ASP A 13 21.45 -4.70 -2.86
N ARG A 14 22.58 -4.16 -3.32
CA ARG A 14 22.79 -2.70 -3.36
C ARG A 14 21.89 -2.03 -4.40
N VAL A 15 21.72 -2.64 -5.57
CA VAL A 15 20.87 -2.10 -6.64
C VAL A 15 19.41 -2.04 -6.20
N PHE A 16 18.88 -3.13 -5.63
CA PHE A 16 17.52 -3.11 -5.10
C PHE A 16 17.37 -2.11 -3.96
N GLY A 17 18.36 -1.98 -3.09
CA GLY A 17 18.38 -0.96 -2.04
C GLY A 17 18.24 0.46 -2.60
N TRP A 18 18.99 0.80 -3.65
CA TRP A 18 18.89 2.10 -4.32
C TRP A 18 17.54 2.32 -4.99
N ILE A 19 17.01 1.33 -5.72
CA ILE A 19 15.71 1.45 -6.38
C ILE A 19 14.59 1.68 -5.36
N ILE A 20 14.56 0.88 -4.28
CA ILE A 20 13.58 1.03 -3.20
C ILE A 20 13.76 2.40 -2.53
N GLY A 21 14.99 2.83 -2.27
CA GLY A 21 15.29 4.14 -1.72
C GLY A 21 14.78 5.28 -2.57
N ILE A 22 15.04 5.26 -3.88
CA ILE A 22 14.57 6.28 -4.83
C ILE A 22 13.04 6.31 -4.89
N LEU A 23 12.39 5.15 -5.06
CA LEU A 23 10.92 5.08 -5.11
C LEU A 23 10.29 5.56 -3.81
N SER A 24 10.89 5.25 -2.66
CA SER A 24 10.42 5.73 -1.36
C SER A 24 10.59 7.25 -1.25
N VAL A 25 11.74 7.79 -1.64
CA VAL A 25 11.97 9.24 -1.66
C VAL A 25 11.00 9.94 -2.60
N LEU A 26 10.67 9.37 -3.76
CA LEU A 26 9.68 9.92 -4.67
C LEU A 26 8.26 9.90 -4.06
N LEU A 27 7.88 8.79 -3.41
CA LEU A 27 6.56 8.66 -2.76
C LEU A 27 6.39 9.67 -1.62
N VAL A 28 7.40 9.76 -0.76
CA VAL A 28 7.43 10.72 0.34
C VAL A 28 7.53 12.14 -0.19
N GLY A 29 8.37 12.37 -1.20
CA GLY A 29 8.53 13.66 -1.86
C GLY A 29 7.23 14.17 -2.46
N LEU A 30 6.46 13.31 -3.15
CA LEU A 30 5.13 13.64 -3.65
C LEU A 30 4.20 14.08 -2.51
N THR A 31 4.17 13.30 -1.42
CA THR A 31 3.33 13.61 -0.25
C THR A 31 3.71 14.96 0.36
N LEU A 32 5.00 15.19 0.63
CA LEU A 32 5.51 16.43 1.23
C LEU A 32 5.33 17.64 0.32
N TYR A 33 5.53 17.47 -0.99
CA TYR A 33 5.26 18.51 -1.98
C TYR A 33 3.80 18.92 -1.90
N THR A 34 2.87 17.96 -1.90
CA THR A 34 1.44 18.28 -1.82
C THR A 34 1.01 18.87 -0.48
N ALA A 35 1.68 18.49 0.62
CA ALA A 35 1.44 19.07 1.92
C ALA A 35 1.85 20.55 1.99
N TYR A 36 2.91 20.95 1.27
CA TYR A 36 3.42 22.31 1.29
C TYR A 36 2.81 23.22 0.20
N PHE A 37 2.75 22.74 -1.04
CA PHE A 37 2.33 23.52 -2.21
C PHE A 37 0.84 23.38 -2.54
N GLY A 38 0.14 22.44 -1.90
CA GLY A 38 -1.26 22.12 -2.19
C GLY A 38 -1.41 20.85 -3.03
N VAL A 39 -2.62 20.30 -3.03
CA VAL A 39 -2.93 19.02 -3.65
C VAL A 39 -3.14 19.19 -5.15
N PHE A 40 -2.53 18.32 -5.95
CA PHE A 40 -2.82 18.24 -7.39
C PHE A 40 -4.28 17.85 -7.64
N PRO A 41 -4.80 18.02 -8.86
CA PRO A 41 -6.09 17.45 -9.23
C PRO A 41 -6.17 15.97 -8.84
N ASP A 42 -7.30 15.55 -8.28
CA ASP A 42 -7.47 14.26 -7.62
C ASP A 42 -6.99 13.08 -8.46
N GLY A 43 -7.30 13.07 -9.76
CA GLY A 43 -6.89 12.00 -10.66
C GLY A 43 -5.36 11.90 -10.81
N LEU A 44 -4.65 13.02 -10.88
CA LEU A 44 -3.18 13.04 -10.99
C LEU A 44 -2.52 12.65 -9.67
N GLN A 45 -2.96 13.24 -8.55
CA GLN A 45 -2.42 12.94 -7.23
C GLN A 45 -2.54 11.45 -6.90
N ARG A 46 -3.74 10.90 -7.04
CA ARG A 46 -4.05 9.53 -6.65
C ARG A 46 -3.36 8.53 -7.57
N SER A 47 -3.31 8.80 -8.87
CA SER A 47 -2.65 7.92 -9.84
C SER A 47 -1.13 7.94 -9.68
N GLY A 48 -0.52 9.11 -9.47
CA GLY A 48 0.92 9.22 -9.22
C GLY A 48 1.33 8.47 -7.95
N HIS A 49 0.55 8.63 -6.87
CA HIS A 49 0.76 7.88 -5.63
C HIS A 49 0.64 6.37 -5.84
N LEU A 50 -0.44 5.90 -6.50
CA LEU A 50 -0.65 4.49 -6.74
C LEU A 50 0.46 3.87 -7.61
N LEU A 51 0.93 4.58 -8.62
CA LEU A 51 2.02 4.14 -9.50
C LEU A 51 3.29 3.83 -8.69
N LEU A 52 3.66 4.74 -7.78
CA LEU A 52 4.83 4.59 -6.92
C LEU A 52 4.65 3.44 -5.91
N VAL A 53 3.45 3.28 -5.35
CA VAL A 53 3.13 2.17 -4.44
C VAL A 53 3.19 0.82 -5.16
N ILE A 54 2.62 0.69 -6.36
CA ILE A 54 2.69 -0.53 -7.17
C ILE A 54 4.15 -0.86 -7.48
N ALA A 55 4.94 0.13 -7.91
CA ALA A 55 6.36 -0.06 -8.17
C ALA A 55 7.11 -0.57 -6.93
N LEU A 56 6.88 0.02 -5.76
CA LEU A 56 7.49 -0.40 -4.50
C LEU A 56 7.12 -1.84 -4.13
N VAL A 57 5.83 -2.18 -4.16
CA VAL A 57 5.34 -3.53 -3.82
C VAL A 57 6.00 -4.59 -4.70
N TYR A 58 6.08 -4.36 -6.01
CA TYR A 58 6.61 -5.35 -6.93
C TYR A 58 8.14 -5.39 -6.98
N VAL A 59 8.85 -4.28 -6.74
CA VAL A 59 10.31 -4.31 -6.56
C VAL A 59 10.68 -5.12 -5.31
N VAL A 60 9.97 -4.92 -4.19
CA VAL A 60 10.18 -5.73 -2.97
C VAL A 60 9.84 -7.20 -3.22
N ALA A 61 8.73 -7.49 -3.89
CA ALA A 61 8.35 -8.86 -4.23
C ALA A 61 9.37 -9.54 -5.15
N PHE A 62 9.92 -8.81 -6.13
CA PHE A 62 10.93 -9.32 -7.04
C PHE A 62 12.24 -9.60 -6.31
N ARG A 63 12.70 -8.68 -5.45
CA ARG A 63 13.88 -8.87 -4.60
C ARG A 63 13.75 -10.13 -3.73
N ALA A 64 12.61 -10.30 -3.03
CA ALA A 64 12.37 -11.49 -2.21
C ALA A 64 12.44 -12.81 -3.02
N SER A 65 12.02 -12.78 -4.29
CA SER A 65 12.13 -13.93 -5.19
C SER A 65 13.56 -14.22 -5.67
N MET A 66 14.48 -13.25 -5.57
CA MET A 66 15.90 -13.41 -5.88
C MET A 66 16.67 -14.03 -4.71
N GLU A 67 16.31 -13.66 -3.47
CA GLU A 67 16.93 -14.15 -2.23
C GLU A 67 16.55 -15.61 -1.89
N THR A 68 15.61 -16.22 -2.62
CA THR A 68 15.23 -17.62 -2.43
C THR A 68 16.30 -18.57 -2.99
N GLU A 69 17.32 -18.89 -2.17
CA GLU A 69 18.38 -19.85 -2.50
C GLU A 69 17.84 -21.29 -2.60
N GLY A 70 18.40 -22.10 -3.51
CA GLY A 70 18.21 -23.56 -3.55
C GLY A 70 17.04 -24.09 -4.38
N ARG A 71 16.22 -23.24 -5.01
CA ARG A 71 15.09 -23.65 -5.87
C ARG A 71 15.25 -23.20 -7.32
N ALA A 72 16.40 -23.44 -7.96
CA ALA A 72 16.59 -23.17 -9.38
C ALA A 72 15.72 -24.10 -10.27
N GLY A 73 14.40 -23.85 -10.28
CA GLY A 73 13.40 -24.62 -11.00
C GLY A 73 12.43 -23.70 -11.73
N LEU A 74 11.77 -24.25 -12.76
CA LEU A 74 10.80 -23.58 -13.64
C LEU A 74 9.80 -22.70 -12.88
N LEU A 75 9.34 -23.14 -11.70
CA LEU A 75 8.37 -22.40 -10.88
C LEU A 75 8.88 -21.03 -10.41
N LEU A 76 10.15 -20.88 -10.03
CA LEU A 76 10.71 -19.58 -9.65
C LEU A 76 10.81 -18.65 -10.87
N THR A 77 11.21 -19.19 -12.02
CA THR A 77 11.27 -18.41 -13.27
C THR A 77 9.88 -17.90 -13.66
N LEU A 78 8.87 -18.77 -13.61
CA LEU A 78 7.48 -18.40 -13.86
C LEU A 78 6.98 -17.36 -12.85
N GLN A 79 7.34 -17.49 -11.57
CA GLN A 79 6.98 -16.49 -10.55
C GLN A 79 7.61 -15.12 -10.84
N ARG A 80 8.87 -15.08 -11.26
CA ARG A 80 9.56 -13.83 -11.62
C ARG A 80 8.96 -13.18 -12.85
N LEU A 81 8.69 -13.97 -13.90
CA LEU A 81 8.01 -13.50 -15.11
C LEU A 81 6.61 -12.97 -14.78
N TRP A 82 5.87 -13.66 -13.92
CA TRP A 82 4.57 -13.19 -13.44
C TRP A 82 4.67 -11.83 -12.74
N ILE A 83 5.65 -11.65 -11.84
CA ILE A 83 5.89 -10.36 -11.18
C ILE A 83 6.16 -9.26 -12.21
N LEU A 84 7.00 -9.52 -13.22
CA LEU A 84 7.32 -8.54 -14.28
C LEU A 84 6.11 -8.19 -15.14
N VAL A 85 5.27 -9.17 -15.48
CA VAL A 85 4.04 -8.94 -16.25
C VAL A 85 3.05 -8.10 -15.45
N VAL A 86 2.85 -8.44 -14.17
CA VAL A 86 1.86 -7.76 -13.32
C VAL A 86 2.29 -6.32 -13.00
N VAL A 87 3.57 -6.07 -12.74
CA VAL A 87 4.04 -4.68 -12.54
C VAL A 87 3.92 -3.86 -13.82
N ALA A 88 4.27 -4.43 -14.99
CA ALA A 88 4.11 -3.74 -16.26
C ALA A 88 2.62 -3.40 -16.54
N ALA A 89 1.72 -4.34 -16.27
CA ALA A 89 0.29 -4.14 -16.43
C ALA A 89 -0.25 -3.06 -15.48
N GLY A 90 0.19 -3.04 -14.22
CA GLY A 90 -0.15 -1.99 -13.25
C GLY A 90 0.36 -0.61 -13.65
N VAL A 91 1.60 -0.53 -14.16
CA VAL A 91 2.21 0.71 -14.67
C VAL A 91 1.47 1.21 -15.91
N ILE A 92 1.11 0.35 -16.85
CA ILE A 92 0.36 0.72 -18.05
C ILE A 92 -1.03 1.24 -17.69
N ALA A 93 -1.77 0.51 -16.84
CA ALA A 93 -3.11 0.91 -16.45
C ALA A 93 -3.11 2.23 -15.66
N THR A 94 -2.23 2.37 -14.66
CA THR A 94 -2.14 3.62 -13.89
C THR A 94 -1.58 4.77 -14.74
N GLY A 95 -0.61 4.47 -15.61
CA GLY A 95 0.00 5.45 -16.51
C GLY A 95 -0.98 6.00 -17.54
N HIS A 96 -1.89 5.18 -18.07
CA HIS A 96 -2.97 5.66 -18.94
C HIS A 96 -3.83 6.73 -18.26
N HIS A 97 -4.17 6.53 -16.99
CA HIS A 97 -4.98 7.49 -16.22
C HIS A 97 -4.24 8.82 -15.98
N ILE A 98 -2.91 8.79 -15.84
CA ILE A 98 -2.08 10.00 -15.70
C ILE A 98 -1.97 10.73 -17.05
N LEU A 99 -1.58 10.02 -18.09
CA LEU A 99 -1.27 10.60 -19.40
C LEU A 99 -2.52 11.11 -20.13
N ASN A 100 -3.68 10.50 -19.89
CA ASN A 100 -4.95 10.87 -20.52
C ASN A 100 -5.91 11.59 -19.57
N PHE A 101 -5.40 12.20 -18.50
CA PHE A 101 -6.22 12.84 -17.46
C PHE A 101 -7.22 13.85 -18.05
N ASP A 102 -6.78 14.78 -18.89
CA ASP A 102 -7.67 15.80 -19.49
C ASP A 102 -8.74 15.14 -20.37
N ALA A 103 -8.32 14.23 -21.27
CA ALA A 103 -9.24 13.51 -22.14
C ALA A 103 -10.26 12.65 -21.36
N ILE A 104 -9.88 12.09 -20.22
CA ILE A 104 -10.79 11.36 -19.32
C ILE A 104 -11.81 12.32 -18.70
N ASN A 105 -11.37 13.47 -18.20
CA ASN A 105 -12.26 14.46 -17.59
C ASN A 105 -13.22 15.06 -18.60
N ASP A 106 -12.77 15.32 -19.83
CA ASP A 106 -13.58 15.89 -20.90
C ASP A 106 -14.70 14.94 -21.39
N ARG A 107 -14.60 13.64 -21.09
CA ARG A 107 -15.63 12.64 -21.41
C ARG A 107 -16.72 12.48 -20.34
N TRP A 108 -16.63 13.20 -19.22
CA TRP A 108 -17.70 13.31 -18.21
C TRP A 108 -18.23 11.93 -17.73
N GLY A 109 -17.33 10.97 -17.56
CA GLY A 109 -17.65 9.62 -17.08
C GLY A 109 -17.95 8.59 -18.18
N GLU A 110 -17.84 8.95 -19.46
CA GLU A 110 -17.88 7.97 -20.55
C GLU A 110 -16.59 7.15 -20.62
N ILE A 111 -16.70 5.87 -20.25
CA ILE A 111 -15.60 4.91 -20.31
C ILE A 111 -15.48 4.28 -21.70
N THR A 112 -14.23 4.18 -22.17
CA THR A 112 -13.87 3.51 -23.43
C THR A 112 -13.59 2.01 -23.23
N ASP A 113 -13.62 1.22 -24.31
CA ASP A 113 -13.33 -0.23 -24.23
C ASP A 113 -11.91 -0.52 -23.73
N LEU A 114 -10.95 0.34 -24.10
CA LEU A 114 -9.58 0.28 -23.58
C LEU A 114 -9.57 0.46 -22.06
N GLU A 115 -10.31 1.42 -21.54
CA GLU A 115 -10.37 1.69 -20.10
C GLU A 115 -11.13 0.62 -19.33
N ILE A 116 -12.14 -0.01 -19.93
CA ILE A 116 -12.79 -1.20 -19.36
C ILE A 116 -11.75 -2.31 -19.19
N PHE A 117 -10.92 -2.55 -20.21
CA PHE A 117 -9.85 -3.54 -20.15
C PHE A 117 -8.78 -3.18 -19.10
N LEU A 118 -8.33 -1.93 -19.07
CA LEU A 118 -7.36 -1.45 -18.08
C LEU A 118 -7.92 -1.50 -16.64
N ALA A 119 -9.21 -1.23 -16.45
CA ALA A 119 -9.87 -1.34 -15.15
C ALA A 119 -9.82 -2.77 -14.60
N VAL A 120 -10.12 -3.76 -15.44
CA VAL A 120 -10.08 -5.18 -15.06
C VAL A 120 -8.65 -5.62 -14.76
N ILE A 121 -7.68 -5.21 -15.59
CA ILE A 121 -6.26 -5.47 -15.34
C ILE A 121 -5.81 -4.85 -14.02
N LEU A 122 -6.10 -3.56 -13.81
CA LEU A 122 -5.67 -2.86 -12.61
C LEU A 122 -6.30 -3.49 -11.37
N MET A 123 -7.56 -3.91 -11.43
CA MET A 123 -8.20 -4.63 -10.34
C MET A 123 -7.48 -5.95 -10.02
N ALA A 124 -7.10 -6.73 -11.04
CA ALA A 124 -6.34 -7.97 -10.85
C ALA A 124 -4.95 -7.71 -10.25
N VAL A 125 -4.25 -6.67 -10.71
CA VAL A 125 -2.96 -6.22 -10.15
C VAL A 125 -3.12 -5.84 -8.68
N LEU A 126 -4.15 -5.07 -8.33
CA LEU A 126 -4.42 -4.66 -6.96
C LEU A 126 -4.76 -5.83 -6.05
N PHE A 127 -5.52 -6.82 -6.55
CA PHE A 127 -5.79 -8.04 -5.78
C PHE A 127 -4.51 -8.83 -5.50
N ASP A 128 -3.62 -8.96 -6.49
CA ASP A 128 -2.32 -9.61 -6.27
C ASP A 128 -1.43 -8.80 -5.31
N ALA A 129 -1.39 -7.47 -5.44
CA ALA A 129 -0.66 -6.58 -4.54
C ALA A 129 -1.18 -6.67 -3.10
N CYS A 130 -2.49 -6.56 -2.88
CA CYS A 130 -3.13 -6.71 -1.56
C CYS A 130 -2.90 -8.09 -0.96
N ARG A 131 -2.96 -9.16 -1.77
CA ARG A 131 -2.65 -10.52 -1.31
C ARG A 131 -1.22 -10.63 -0.79
N ARG A 132 -0.26 -9.95 -1.42
CA ARG A 132 1.17 -9.99 -1.02
C ARG A 132 1.46 -9.16 0.21
N THR A 133 0.76 -8.04 0.41
CA THR A 133 1.04 -7.09 1.49
C THR A 133 0.21 -7.32 2.75
N VAL A 134 -1.08 -7.66 2.59
CA VAL A 134 -2.01 -7.84 3.72
C VAL A 134 -2.53 -9.28 3.82
N GLY A 135 -2.74 -9.94 2.68
CA GLY A 135 -3.18 -11.33 2.62
C GLY A 135 -4.56 -11.52 2.00
N TRP A 136 -5.01 -12.77 1.98
CA TRP A 136 -6.27 -13.19 1.35
C TRP A 136 -7.55 -12.56 1.92
N PRO A 137 -7.69 -12.23 3.23
CA PRO A 137 -8.96 -11.74 3.76
C PRO A 137 -9.51 -10.51 3.03
N ILE A 138 -8.66 -9.51 2.72
CA ILE A 138 -9.07 -8.31 1.99
C ILE A 138 -9.48 -8.64 0.55
N VAL A 139 -8.74 -9.51 -0.12
CA VAL A 139 -9.02 -9.90 -1.51
C VAL A 139 -10.35 -10.64 -1.60
N ILE A 140 -10.61 -11.55 -0.66
CA ILE A 140 -11.88 -12.29 -0.59
C ILE A 140 -13.03 -11.32 -0.34
N LEU A 141 -12.88 -10.41 0.63
CA LEU A 141 -13.92 -9.42 0.94
C LEU A 141 -14.23 -8.52 -0.27
N ALA A 142 -13.19 -7.98 -0.92
CA ALA A 142 -13.34 -7.16 -2.12
C ALA A 142 -13.98 -7.95 -3.28
N SER A 143 -13.61 -9.23 -3.44
CA SER A 143 -14.19 -10.12 -4.45
C SER A 143 -15.67 -10.38 -4.21
N ILE A 144 -16.10 -10.54 -2.95
CA ILE A 144 -17.51 -10.71 -2.58
C ILE A 144 -18.31 -9.46 -2.96
N PHE A 145 -17.82 -8.26 -2.64
CA PHE A 145 -18.52 -7.01 -2.99
C PHE A 145 -18.52 -6.75 -4.51
N LEU A 146 -17.46 -7.12 -5.21
CA LEU A 146 -17.41 -7.04 -6.67
C LEU A 146 -18.41 -8.02 -7.31
N ALA A 147 -18.46 -9.25 -6.81
CA ALA A 147 -19.43 -10.26 -7.24
C ALA A 147 -20.86 -9.81 -6.93
N TYR A 148 -21.10 -9.21 -5.77
CA TYR A 148 -22.39 -8.61 -5.42
C TYR A 148 -22.78 -7.53 -6.42
N GLY A 149 -21.86 -6.61 -6.77
CA GLY A 149 -22.15 -5.56 -7.74
C GLY A 149 -22.49 -6.08 -9.15
N LEU A 150 -21.89 -7.18 -9.57
CA LEU A 150 -22.12 -7.79 -10.90
C LEU A 150 -23.33 -8.73 -10.94
N PHE A 151 -23.51 -9.53 -9.89
CA PHE A 151 -24.48 -10.63 -9.86
C PHE A 151 -25.64 -10.42 -8.88
N GLY A 152 -25.72 -9.26 -8.22
CA GLY A 152 -26.76 -8.98 -7.23
C GLY A 152 -28.18 -8.98 -7.80
N ALA A 153 -28.37 -8.93 -9.12
CA ALA A 153 -29.68 -9.11 -9.75
C ALA A 153 -30.24 -10.54 -9.61
N PHE A 154 -29.39 -11.54 -9.37
CA PHE A 154 -29.79 -12.94 -9.22
C PHE A 154 -30.04 -13.35 -7.76
N LEU A 155 -29.91 -12.42 -6.81
CA LEU A 155 -30.12 -12.68 -5.40
C LEU A 155 -31.61 -12.62 -5.02
N PRO A 156 -32.01 -13.15 -3.85
CA PRO A 156 -33.37 -13.04 -3.34
C PRO A 156 -33.79 -11.57 -3.10
N ASP A 157 -35.09 -11.29 -3.17
CA ASP A 157 -35.67 -9.93 -3.17
C ASP A 157 -35.22 -9.01 -2.01
N GLY A 158 -34.75 -9.55 -0.88
CA GLY A 158 -34.21 -8.76 0.24
C GLY A 158 -32.77 -8.26 0.05
N LEU A 159 -32.02 -8.86 -0.88
CA LEU A 159 -30.62 -8.52 -1.18
C LEU A 159 -30.41 -8.15 -2.66
N ALA A 160 -31.44 -8.28 -3.49
CA ALA A 160 -31.33 -8.04 -4.91
C ALA A 160 -31.24 -6.54 -5.25
N HIS A 161 -30.54 -6.22 -6.33
CA HIS A 161 -30.60 -4.90 -6.96
C HIS A 161 -30.83 -5.03 -8.46
N ARG A 162 -31.06 -3.91 -9.16
CA ARG A 162 -31.41 -3.86 -10.60
C ARG A 162 -30.36 -4.44 -11.58
N GLY A 163 -29.25 -4.97 -11.07
CA GLY A 163 -28.06 -5.36 -11.83
C GLY A 163 -27.24 -4.16 -12.30
N TYR A 164 -25.92 -4.32 -12.34
CA TYR A 164 -25.02 -3.37 -12.99
C TYR A 164 -24.28 -4.06 -14.12
N SER A 165 -24.21 -3.40 -15.28
CA SER A 165 -23.40 -3.88 -16.39
C SER A 165 -21.92 -3.80 -16.05
N LEU A 166 -21.10 -4.66 -16.68
CA LEU A 166 -19.65 -4.60 -16.53
C LEU A 166 -19.12 -3.20 -16.82
N LYS A 167 -19.59 -2.56 -17.91
CA LYS A 167 -19.25 -1.17 -18.27
C LYS A 167 -19.50 -0.18 -17.14
N ARG A 168 -20.64 -0.31 -16.44
CA ARG A 168 -20.97 0.59 -15.31
C ARG A 168 -20.10 0.33 -14.09
N VAL A 169 -19.82 -0.93 -13.79
CA VAL A 169 -18.93 -1.31 -12.68
C VAL A 169 -17.51 -0.82 -12.96
N THR A 170 -16.96 -1.07 -14.15
CA THR A 170 -15.61 -0.62 -14.51
C THR A 170 -15.51 0.90 -14.61
N ALA A 171 -16.55 1.60 -15.10
CA ALA A 171 -16.61 3.06 -15.05
C ALA A 171 -16.50 3.58 -13.61
N GLN A 172 -17.26 3.00 -12.68
CA GLN A 172 -17.19 3.39 -11.28
C GLN A 172 -15.84 3.08 -10.63
N LEU A 173 -15.24 1.93 -10.97
CA LEU A 173 -13.96 1.50 -10.41
C LEU A 173 -12.78 2.32 -10.94
N TYR A 174 -12.77 2.67 -12.23
CA TYR A 174 -11.61 3.24 -12.88
C TYR A 174 -11.70 4.75 -13.10
N LEU A 175 -12.90 5.29 -13.32
CA LEU A 175 -13.12 6.74 -13.51
C LEU A 175 -13.80 7.38 -12.30
N GLY A 176 -14.56 6.59 -11.53
CA GLY A 176 -15.37 7.08 -10.42
C GLY A 176 -14.55 7.46 -9.17
N GLY A 177 -14.99 8.51 -8.47
CA GLY A 177 -14.38 8.95 -7.20
C GLY A 177 -14.60 8.00 -6.00
N GLY A 178 -15.36 6.92 -6.18
CA GLY A 178 -15.54 5.85 -5.18
C GLY A 178 -14.81 4.55 -5.53
N GLY A 179 -14.06 4.52 -6.64
CA GLY A 179 -13.36 3.34 -7.13
C GLY A 179 -11.91 3.25 -6.65
N ILE A 180 -11.05 2.70 -7.53
CA ILE A 180 -9.60 2.56 -7.34
C ILE A 180 -8.97 3.91 -7.01
N PHE A 181 -9.29 4.94 -7.80
CA PHE A 181 -8.81 6.30 -7.59
C PHE A 181 -9.70 7.10 -6.63
N GLY A 182 -10.30 6.43 -5.65
CA GLY A 182 -11.25 7.05 -4.73
C GLY A 182 -10.63 7.77 -3.53
N THR A 183 -11.51 8.26 -2.66
CA THR A 183 -11.12 8.99 -1.43
C THR A 183 -10.12 8.25 -0.54
N PRO A 184 -10.21 6.92 -0.30
CA PRO A 184 -9.22 6.23 0.53
C PRO A 184 -7.80 6.32 -0.01
N LEU A 185 -7.64 6.24 -1.33
CA LEU A 185 -6.34 6.41 -1.98
C LEU A 185 -5.86 7.86 -1.89
N GLY A 186 -6.77 8.83 -2.02
CA GLY A 186 -6.49 10.25 -1.79
C GLY A 186 -5.97 10.52 -0.38
N VAL A 187 -6.64 9.99 0.65
CA VAL A 187 -6.21 10.10 2.06
C VAL A 187 -4.86 9.43 2.26
N SER A 188 -4.59 8.31 1.58
CA SER A 188 -3.28 7.67 1.61
C SER A 188 -2.17 8.57 1.04
N ALA A 189 -2.45 9.21 -0.10
CA ALA A 189 -1.51 10.04 -0.84
C ALA A 189 -1.18 11.37 -0.15
N THR A 190 -2.11 11.94 0.61
CA THR A 190 -1.95 13.27 1.20
C THR A 190 -1.62 13.23 2.69
N PHE A 191 -2.08 12.21 3.42
CA PHE A 191 -1.99 12.19 4.88
C PHE A 191 -1.28 10.95 5.43
N VAL A 192 -1.75 9.75 5.08
CA VAL A 192 -1.26 8.51 5.72
C VAL A 192 0.23 8.32 5.47
N THR A 193 0.70 8.58 4.25
CA THR A 193 2.13 8.44 3.91
C THR A 193 3.00 9.34 4.78
N GLY A 194 2.58 10.58 5.02
CA GLY A 194 3.31 11.52 5.87
C GLY A 194 3.39 11.05 7.33
N VAL A 195 2.27 10.57 7.88
CA VAL A 195 2.23 10.04 9.26
C VAL A 195 3.11 8.80 9.41
N VAL A 196 3.07 7.87 8.45
CA VAL A 196 3.92 6.65 8.48
C VAL A 196 5.40 7.00 8.44
N VAL A 197 5.79 7.97 7.60
CA VAL A 197 7.19 8.43 7.50
C VAL A 197 7.64 9.12 8.78
N LEU A 198 6.79 9.97 9.37
CA LEU A 198 7.08 10.60 10.65
C LEU A 198 7.24 9.56 11.77
N GLY A 199 6.35 8.56 11.81
CA GLY A 199 6.45 7.44 12.74
C GLY A 199 7.78 6.70 12.61
N ALA A 200 8.16 6.35 11.38
CA ALA A 200 9.45 5.69 11.11
C ALA A 200 10.66 6.56 11.49
N LEU A 201 10.59 7.88 11.27
CA LEU A 201 11.63 8.82 11.68
C LEU A 201 11.77 8.90 13.21
N LEU A 202 10.66 8.93 13.94
CA LEU A 202 10.64 8.98 15.41
C LEU A 202 11.18 7.69 16.03
N GLU A 203 10.87 6.55 15.44
CA GLU A 203 11.45 5.27 15.83
C GLU A 203 12.97 5.28 15.66
N LYS A 204 13.49 5.77 14.52
CA LYS A 204 14.93 5.81 14.23
C LYS A 204 15.70 6.86 15.03
N THR A 205 15.06 7.97 15.38
CA THR A 205 15.68 9.03 16.21
C THR A 205 15.69 8.70 17.70
N GLY A 206 15.02 7.63 18.13
CA GLY A 206 14.92 7.25 19.54
C GLY A 206 13.93 8.10 20.35
N ALA A 207 13.19 9.02 19.71
CA ALA A 207 12.15 9.81 20.35
C ALA A 207 11.07 8.92 21.00
N GLY A 208 10.82 7.74 20.43
CA GLY A 208 9.93 6.75 21.03
C GLY A 208 10.36 6.29 22.42
N GLN A 209 11.68 6.12 22.64
CA GLN A 209 12.22 5.75 23.94
C GLN A 209 12.04 6.89 24.95
N VAL A 210 12.25 8.14 24.52
CA VAL A 210 12.03 9.32 25.37
C VAL A 210 10.58 9.41 25.86
N LEU A 211 9.60 9.07 25.01
CA LEU A 211 8.18 9.03 25.39
C LEU A 211 7.89 7.91 26.40
N MET A 212 8.50 6.74 26.24
CA MET A 212 8.41 5.65 27.22
C MET A 212 9.05 6.01 28.56
N ASP A 213 10.20 6.67 28.55
CA ASP A 213 10.89 7.13 29.75
C ASP A 213 10.05 8.20 30.47
N PHE A 214 9.40 9.10 29.71
CA PHE A 214 8.45 10.08 30.25
C PHE A 214 7.23 9.41 30.89
N ALA A 215 6.59 8.45 30.22
CA ALA A 215 5.46 7.70 30.76
C ALA A 215 5.83 6.93 32.05
N THR A 216 7.03 6.35 32.07
CA THR A 216 7.59 5.67 33.24
C THR A 216 7.90 6.65 34.37
N GLY A 217 8.42 7.84 34.08
CA GLY A 217 8.63 8.90 35.07
C GLY A 217 7.33 9.37 35.72
N LEU A 218 6.25 9.46 34.93
CA LEU A 218 4.93 9.91 35.39
C LEU A 218 4.20 8.86 36.26
N THR A 219 4.33 7.57 35.90
CA THR A 219 3.48 6.51 36.47
C THR A 219 4.25 5.45 37.27
N GLY A 220 5.56 5.35 37.12
CA GLY A 220 6.38 4.27 37.69
C GLY A 220 6.38 4.21 39.22
N ARG A 221 6.13 5.34 39.89
CA ARG A 221 6.02 5.41 41.37
C ARG A 221 4.62 5.04 41.90
N LEU A 222 3.63 4.88 41.04
CA LEU A 222 2.27 4.53 41.43
C LEU A 222 2.12 3.02 41.64
N ARG A 223 1.11 2.59 42.42
CA ARG A 223 0.73 1.16 42.46
C ARG A 223 0.31 0.71 41.05
N GLY A 224 0.91 -0.38 40.58
CA GLY A 224 0.78 -0.84 39.18
C GLY A 224 1.57 0.01 38.18
N GLY A 225 2.58 0.75 38.63
CA GLY A 225 3.34 1.72 37.84
C GLY A 225 3.85 1.19 36.49
N PRO A 226 4.50 0.02 36.43
CA PRO A 226 4.92 -0.56 35.15
C PRO A 226 3.77 -0.81 34.16
N ALA A 227 2.61 -1.28 34.63
CA ALA A 227 1.45 -1.51 33.78
C ALA A 227 0.84 -0.18 33.28
N LYS A 228 0.79 0.84 34.15
CA LYS A 228 0.31 2.18 33.77
C LYS A 228 1.27 2.88 32.81
N ALA A 229 2.58 2.70 33.00
CA ALA A 229 3.61 3.20 32.09
C ALA A 229 3.46 2.59 30.71
N ALA A 230 3.19 1.28 30.62
CA ALA A 230 2.95 0.60 29.35
C ALA A 230 1.71 1.14 28.64
N VAL A 231 0.58 1.35 29.33
CA VAL A 231 -0.65 1.91 28.72
C VAL A 231 -0.46 3.35 28.26
N VAL A 232 0.18 4.20 29.08
CA VAL A 232 0.43 5.60 28.72
C VAL A 232 1.47 5.70 27.61
N GLY A 233 2.56 4.93 27.67
CA GLY A 233 3.58 4.87 26.63
C GLY A 233 3.03 4.35 25.30
N SER A 234 2.23 3.27 25.33
CA SER A 234 1.54 2.72 24.16
C SER A 234 0.56 3.71 23.53
N SER A 235 -0.22 4.43 24.34
CA SER A 235 -1.14 5.44 23.82
C SER A 235 -0.40 6.65 23.22
N LEU A 236 0.67 7.14 23.85
CA LEU A 236 1.52 8.20 23.30
C LEU A 236 2.19 7.79 21.98
N MET A 237 2.76 6.57 21.94
CA MET A 237 3.37 6.03 20.73
C MET A 237 2.33 5.83 19.63
N GLY A 238 1.16 5.32 19.98
CA GLY A 238 0.09 5.02 19.04
C GLY A 238 -0.57 6.23 18.40
N MET A 239 -0.69 7.33 19.14
CA MET A 239 -1.17 8.59 18.56
C MET A 239 -0.26 9.12 17.46
N ILE A 240 1.04 8.80 17.50
CA ILE A 240 2.02 9.37 16.58
C ILE A 240 2.38 8.41 15.45
N SER A 241 2.57 7.13 15.76
CA SER A 241 2.96 6.11 14.78
C SER A 241 1.82 5.73 13.84
N GLY A 242 0.56 5.94 14.25
CA GLY A 242 -0.64 5.59 13.49
C GLY A 242 -0.76 4.10 13.14
N THR A 243 0.11 3.24 13.67
CA THR A 243 0.21 1.82 13.29
C THR A 243 0.31 0.93 14.52
N ALA A 244 -0.69 0.06 14.71
CA ALA A 244 -0.76 -0.87 15.83
C ALA A 244 0.45 -1.84 15.87
N VAL A 245 0.97 -2.21 14.70
CA VAL A 245 2.15 -3.11 14.59
C VAL A 245 3.44 -2.41 15.04
N ALA A 246 3.64 -1.13 14.73
CA ALA A 246 4.81 -0.40 15.21
C ALA A 246 4.76 -0.16 16.72
N ASN A 247 3.57 0.03 17.29
CA ASN A 247 3.41 0.11 18.75
C ASN A 247 3.87 -1.16 19.45
N VAL A 248 3.39 -2.34 19.02
CA VAL A 248 3.77 -3.62 19.65
C VAL A 248 5.28 -3.88 19.55
N LEU A 249 5.89 -3.52 18.42
CA LEU A 249 7.34 -3.68 18.21
C LEU A 249 8.19 -2.71 19.05
N THR A 250 7.67 -1.52 19.35
CA THR A 250 8.39 -0.49 20.13
C THR A 250 8.14 -0.57 21.63
N THR A 251 6.97 -1.03 22.08
CA THR A 251 6.61 -1.13 23.51
C THR A 251 6.94 -2.48 24.16
N GLY A 252 7.30 -3.50 23.36
CA GLY A 252 7.71 -4.81 23.86
C GLY A 252 6.54 -5.74 24.25
N PRO A 253 6.82 -6.96 24.77
CA PRO A 253 5.84 -8.04 24.98
C PRO A 253 4.73 -7.75 26.01
N ILE A 254 4.77 -6.60 26.70
CA ILE A 254 3.65 -6.08 27.49
C ILE A 254 3.13 -4.83 26.77
N SER A 255 2.28 -5.03 25.76
CA SER A 255 1.57 -3.95 25.06
C SER A 255 0.06 -4.14 25.18
N ILE A 256 -0.67 -3.07 25.48
CA ILE A 256 -2.15 -2.95 25.43
C ILE A 256 -2.49 -1.76 24.52
#